data_AF-A0A1I7F793-F1
#
_entry.id   AF-A0A1I7F793-F1
#
_cell.length_a   1.000
_cell.length_b   1.000
_cell.length_c   1.000
_cell.angle_alpha   90.00
_cell.angle_beta   90.00
_cell.angle_gamma   90.00
#
_symmetry.space_group_name_H-M   'P 1'
#
loop_
_entity.id
_entity.type
_entity.pdbx_description
1 polymer ?
#
loop_
_entity_poly.entity_id
_entity_poly.type
_entity_poly.pdbx_seq_one_letter_code
_entity_poly.pdbx_strand_id
1 'polypeptide(L)'
;MKQPAFTPIDPDFPDLFQREIEKGSVKVIYFDTEQYPDLKESNGAVTAIIDKGRSGQFMVFANGDQVRTDRIIAYNGKPGPAYDEYDAYALAPLTCKAGYDDEC
;
A
#
# COMPACT_ATOMS: atom_id res chain seq x y z
N MET A 1 -1.52 11.92 16.45
CA MET A 1 -0.75 11.25 15.38
C MET A 1 -1.22 11.83 14.06
N LYS A 2 -0.35 12.53 13.31
CA LYS A 2 -0.72 13.14 12.03
C LYS A 2 -0.95 12.00 11.03
N GLN A 3 -2.19 11.81 10.57
CA GLN A 3 -2.45 11.01 9.38
C GLN A 3 -1.63 11.65 8.26
N PRO A 4 -0.70 10.95 7.60
CA PRO A 4 0.03 11.55 6.51
C PRO A 4 -0.97 11.93 5.41
N ALA A 5 -0.69 13.07 4.79
CA ALA A 5 -1.51 13.61 3.71
C ALA A 5 -1.72 12.53 2.65
N PHE A 6 -2.94 12.45 2.11
CA PHE A 6 -3.26 11.56 1.01
C PHE A 6 -2.27 11.79 -0.14
N THR A 7 -1.52 10.76 -0.50
CA THR A 7 -0.63 10.80 -1.66
C THR A 7 -1.51 10.61 -2.88
N PRO A 8 -1.45 11.52 -3.87
CA PRO A 8 -2.22 11.36 -5.08
C PRO A 8 -1.75 10.10 -5.80
N ILE A 9 -2.60 9.08 -5.79
CA ILE A 9 -2.42 7.87 -6.58
C ILE A 9 -2.65 8.24 -8.05
N ASP A 10 -1.88 7.63 -8.93
CA ASP A 10 -2.14 7.73 -10.37
C ASP A 10 -3.59 7.32 -10.71
N PRO A 11 -4.30 8.09 -11.54
CA PRO A 11 -5.70 7.84 -11.88
C PRO A 11 -5.92 6.51 -12.63
N ASP A 12 -4.87 5.87 -13.13
CA ASP A 12 -4.94 4.56 -13.81
C ASP A 12 -5.09 3.39 -12.81
N PHE A 13 -4.61 3.55 -11.58
CA PHE A 13 -4.68 2.52 -10.55
C PHE A 13 -6.09 2.00 -10.26
N PRO A 14 -7.14 2.85 -10.07
CA PRO A 14 -8.49 2.35 -9.90
C PRO A 14 -8.95 1.37 -10.99
N ASP A 15 -8.60 1.64 -12.24
CA ASP A 15 -8.97 0.79 -13.38
C ASP A 15 -8.19 -0.54 -13.34
N LEU A 16 -6.89 -0.48 -13.03
CA LEU A 16 -6.06 -1.66 -12.80
C LEU A 16 -6.60 -2.53 -11.66
N PHE A 17 -7.02 -1.92 -10.56
CA PHE A 17 -7.64 -2.62 -9.44
C PHE A 17 -8.96 -3.24 -9.86
N GLN A 18 -9.84 -2.51 -10.53
CA GLN A 18 -11.11 -3.01 -11.04
C GLN A 18 -10.91 -4.28 -11.89
N ARG A 19 -9.95 -4.25 -12.82
CA ARG A 19 -9.60 -5.40 -13.69
C ARG A 19 -9.09 -6.61 -12.92
N GLU A 20 -8.34 -6.40 -11.83
CA GLU A 20 -7.87 -7.50 -10.99
C GLU A 20 -9.00 -8.06 -10.11
N ILE A 21 -9.93 -7.23 -9.66
CA ILE A 21 -11.13 -7.68 -8.92
C ILE A 21 -12.01 -8.56 -9.79
N GLU A 22 -12.18 -8.21 -11.07
CA GLU A 22 -12.96 -9.02 -12.01
C GLU A 22 -12.40 -10.43 -12.22
N LYS A 23 -11.12 -10.66 -11.91
CA LYS A 23 -10.50 -12.00 -11.92
C LYS A 23 -10.87 -12.85 -10.70
N GLY A 24 -11.54 -12.28 -9.71
CA GLY A 24 -12.10 -12.98 -8.54
C GLY A 24 -11.34 -12.69 -7.25
N SER A 25 -10.18 -13.31 -7.07
CA SER A 25 -9.40 -13.21 -5.83
C SER A 25 -8.26 -12.22 -5.98
N VAL A 26 -8.27 -11.16 -5.16
CA VAL A 26 -7.18 -10.18 -5.09
C VAL A 26 -6.43 -10.39 -3.78
N LYS A 27 -5.10 -10.48 -3.89
CA LYS A 27 -4.20 -10.42 -2.75
C LYS A 27 -3.55 -9.04 -2.74
N VAL A 28 -3.68 -8.27 -1.68
CA VAL A 28 -3.00 -6.97 -1.53
C VAL A 28 -2.08 -6.99 -0.33
N ILE A 29 -0.94 -6.33 -0.45
CA ILE A 29 0.04 -6.10 0.62
C ILE A 29 0.11 -4.59 0.82
N TYR A 30 -0.03 -4.14 2.06
CA TYR A 30 -0.10 -2.73 2.40
C TYR A 30 0.58 -2.46 3.74
N PHE A 31 0.98 -1.21 3.97
CA PHE A 31 1.52 -0.79 5.27
C PHE A 31 0.42 -0.67 6.32
N ASP A 32 0.66 -1.25 7.49
CA ASP A 32 -0.22 -1.10 8.63
C ASP A 32 -0.22 0.36 9.12
N THR A 33 -1.41 0.89 9.38
CA THR A 33 -1.56 2.28 9.83
C THR A 33 -1.31 2.46 11.32
N GLU A 34 -1.44 1.39 12.11
CA GLU A 34 -1.27 1.42 13.57
C GLU A 34 0.18 1.11 13.97
N GLN A 35 0.82 0.18 13.26
CA GLN A 35 2.18 -0.26 13.44
C GLN A 35 2.97 -0.01 12.16
N TYR A 36 3.36 1.23 11.88
CA TYR A 36 4.32 1.50 10.79
C TYR A 36 5.75 1.17 11.24
N PRO A 37 6.59 0.43 10.48
CA PRO A 37 6.45 -0.01 9.08
C PRO A 37 6.02 -1.48 8.91
N ASP A 38 5.15 -1.99 9.78
CA ASP A 38 4.67 -3.37 9.71
C ASP A 38 3.78 -3.57 8.46
N LEU A 39 3.88 -4.76 7.86
CA LEU A 39 3.21 -5.10 6.62
C LEU A 39 2.01 -5.96 6.92
N LYS A 40 0.84 -5.56 6.41
CA LYS A 40 -0.33 -6.41 6.39
C LYS A 40 -0.61 -6.89 4.98
N GLU A 41 -1.11 -8.11 4.91
CA GLU A 41 -1.68 -8.65 3.69
C GLU A 41 -3.17 -8.91 3.89
N SER A 42 -3.95 -8.62 2.87
CA SER A 42 -5.36 -9.02 2.80
C SER A 42 -5.57 -9.82 1.53
N ASN A 43 -6.20 -10.98 1.67
CA ASN A 43 -6.54 -11.86 0.56
C ASN A 43 -8.06 -12.04 0.57
N GLY A 44 -8.69 -11.80 -0.57
CA GLY A 44 -10.13 -12.03 -0.71
C GLY A 44 -10.70 -11.47 -2.01
N ALA A 45 -12.00 -11.68 -2.17
CA ALA A 45 -12.76 -10.98 -3.20
C ALA A 45 -12.99 -9.54 -2.74
N VAL A 46 -12.85 -8.57 -3.63
CA VAL A 46 -13.16 -7.17 -3.33
C VAL A 46 -14.62 -6.94 -3.68
N THR A 47 -15.39 -6.48 -2.70
CA THR A 47 -16.82 -6.22 -2.86
C THR A 47 -17.05 -4.87 -3.54
N ALA A 48 -16.26 -3.86 -3.17
CA ALA A 48 -16.39 -2.51 -3.71
C ALA A 48 -15.11 -1.70 -3.51
N ILE A 49 -14.90 -0.71 -4.38
CA ILE A 49 -13.90 0.34 -4.17
C ILE A 49 -14.65 1.62 -3.82
N ILE A 50 -14.35 2.20 -2.67
CA ILE A 50 -14.93 3.45 -2.18
C ILE A 50 -13.89 4.56 -2.37
N ASP A 51 -14.18 5.50 -3.26
CA ASP A 51 -13.42 6.75 -3.33
C ASP A 51 -13.98 7.76 -2.32
N LYS A 52 -13.13 8.23 -1.39
CA LYS A 52 -13.48 9.28 -0.43
C LYS A 52 -12.80 10.62 -0.77
N GLY A 53 -12.46 10.86 -2.03
CA GLY A 53 -11.84 12.10 -2.51
C GLY A 53 -10.63 12.51 -1.68
N ARG A 54 -10.80 13.48 -0.78
CA ARG A 54 -9.74 13.98 0.12
C ARG A 54 -9.15 12.93 1.07
N SER A 55 -9.91 11.91 1.42
CA SER A 55 -9.41 10.83 2.29
C SER A 55 -8.78 9.68 1.50
N GLY A 56 -8.86 9.73 0.18
CA GLY A 56 -8.34 8.72 -0.72
C GLY A 56 -9.29 7.60 -1.07
N GLN A 57 -8.75 6.62 -1.79
CA GLN A 57 -9.47 5.45 -2.24
C GLN A 57 -9.27 4.28 -1.27
N PHE A 58 -10.36 3.54 -1.02
CA PHE A 58 -10.41 2.39 -0.11
C PHE A 58 -11.01 1.19 -0.83
N MET A 59 -10.32 0.05 -0.79
CA MET A 59 -10.83 -1.23 -1.25
C MET A 59 -11.49 -1.97 -0.09
N VAL A 60 -12.74 -2.37 -0.27
CA VAL A 60 -13.51 -3.14 0.72
C VAL A 60 -13.55 -4.59 0.27
N PHE A 61 -12.95 -5.48 1.06
CA PHE A 61 -12.96 -6.91 0.86
C PHE A 61 -14.25 -7.53 1.38
N ALA A 62 -14.65 -8.64 0.78
CA ALA A 62 -15.80 -9.44 1.21
C ALA A 62 -15.65 -10.00 2.63
N ASN A 63 -14.41 -10.12 3.11
CA ASN A 63 -14.10 -10.52 4.48
C ASN A 63 -14.39 -9.41 5.52
N GLY A 64 -14.70 -8.19 5.07
CA GLY A 64 -14.92 -7.02 5.94
C GLY A 64 -13.68 -6.14 6.10
N ASP A 65 -12.53 -6.56 5.57
CA ASP A 65 -11.31 -5.75 5.56
C ASP A 65 -11.44 -4.54 4.65
N GLN A 66 -10.89 -3.41 5.11
CA GLN A 66 -10.82 -2.17 4.34
C GLN A 66 -9.36 -1.76 4.20
N VAL A 67 -8.87 -1.72 2.96
CA VAL A 67 -7.48 -1.41 2.65
C VAL A 67 -7.44 -0.09 1.89
N ARG A 68 -6.59 0.85 2.33
CA ARG A 68 -6.35 2.09 1.58
C ARG A 68 -5.50 1.80 0.37
N THR A 69 -5.99 2.17 -0.81
CA THR A 69 -5.31 1.96 -2.08
C THR A 69 -3.96 2.67 -2.15
N ASP A 70 -3.89 3.86 -1.55
CA ASP A 70 -2.71 4.73 -1.46
C ASP A 70 -1.51 4.08 -0.75
N ARG A 71 -1.75 3.05 0.08
CA ARG A 71 -0.71 2.35 0.82
C ARG A 71 -0.46 0.93 0.34
N ILE A 72 -1.05 0.54 -0.78
CA ILE A 72 -0.83 -0.77 -1.36
C ILE A 72 0.55 -0.80 -1.97
N ILE A 73 1.39 -1.68 -1.43
CA ILE A 73 2.76 -1.95 -1.89
C ILE A 73 2.70 -2.88 -3.08
N ALA A 74 1.87 -3.92 -2.99
CA ALA A 74 1.73 -4.90 -4.06
C ALA A 74 0.31 -5.47 -4.09
N TYR A 75 -0.16 -5.81 -5.27
CA TYR A 75 -1.44 -6.47 -5.47
C TYR A 75 -1.31 -7.57 -6.52
N ASN A 76 -1.74 -8.78 -6.18
CA ASN A 76 -1.68 -9.98 -7.04
C ASN A 76 -0.30 -10.23 -7.68
N GLY A 77 0.77 -9.90 -6.96
CA GLY A 77 2.15 -10.00 -7.45
C GLY A 77 2.60 -8.86 -8.38
N LYS A 78 1.77 -7.84 -8.57
CA LYS A 78 2.09 -6.59 -9.29
C LYS A 78 2.45 -5.47 -8.30
N PRO A 79 3.38 -4.57 -8.66
CA PRO A 79 3.71 -3.42 -7.83
C PRO A 79 2.53 -2.45 -7.74
N GLY A 80 2.19 -2.05 -6.50
CA GLY A 80 1.19 -1.05 -6.19
C GLY A 80 1.76 0.37 -6.16
N PRO A 81 0.93 1.38 -5.84
CA PRO A 81 1.38 2.78 -5.83
C PRO A 81 2.41 3.06 -4.72
N ALA A 82 2.34 2.35 -3.59
CA ALA A 82 3.32 2.47 -2.50
C ALA A 82 4.50 1.51 -2.65
N TYR A 83 4.65 0.85 -3.80
CA TYR A 83 5.78 -0.04 -4.05
C TYR A 83 7.10 0.70 -4.03
N ASP A 84 7.15 1.89 -4.64
CA ASP A 84 8.35 2.71 -4.71
C ASP A 84 8.81 3.16 -3.32
N GLU A 85 7.86 3.53 -2.44
CA GLU A 85 8.15 3.85 -1.04
C GLU A 85 8.66 2.64 -0.26
N TYR A 86 8.08 1.46 -0.48
CA TYR A 86 8.55 0.22 0.15
C TYR A 86 9.94 -0.18 -0.35
N ASP A 87 10.20 -0.07 -1.64
CA ASP A 87 11.50 -0.35 -2.25
C ASP A 87 12.56 0.62 -1.69
N ALA A 88 12.25 1.92 -1.64
CA ALA A 88 13.11 2.92 -1.02
C ALA A 88 13.33 2.67 0.49
N TYR A 89 12.28 2.26 1.24
CA TYR A 89 12.39 1.93 2.65
C TYR A 89 13.22 0.65 2.89
N ALA A 90 13.06 -0.37 2.06
CA ALA A 90 13.84 -1.60 2.08
C ALA A 90 15.31 -1.35 1.69
N LEU A 91 15.57 -0.35 0.82
CA LEU A 91 16.91 0.08 0.44
C LEU A 91 17.55 1.04 1.46
N ALA A 92 16.77 1.65 2.35
CA ALA A 92 17.27 2.63 3.33
C ALA A 92 18.33 2.10 4.33
N PRO A 93 18.42 0.81 4.72
CA PRO A 93 19.49 0.35 5.59
C PRO A 93 20.79 -0.05 4.88
N LEU A 94 20.98 0.23 3.59
CA LEU A 94 22.31 0.15 2.94
C LEU A 94 23.04 1.49 2.89
N THR A 95 22.37 2.62 3.15
CA THR A 95 23.00 3.95 2.99
C THR A 95 23.30 4.64 4.33
N CYS A 96 22.64 4.26 5.43
CA CYS A 96 22.81 4.91 6.74
C CYS A 96 23.48 4.03 7.82
N LYS A 97 24.24 3.00 7.39
CA LYS A 97 25.26 2.33 8.23
C LYS A 97 26.60 2.11 7.50
N ALA A 98 26.81 2.76 6.37
CA ALA A 98 28.08 2.74 5.63
C ALA A 98 28.87 4.05 5.81
N GLY A 99 28.95 4.58 7.05
CA GLY A 99 29.70 5.83 7.28
C GLY A 99 29.61 6.50 8.65
N TYR A 100 29.18 5.80 9.70
CA TYR A 100 29.51 6.24 11.07
C TYR A 100 30.20 5.06 11.77
N ASP A 101 31.46 4.88 11.40
CA ASP A 101 32.47 4.57 12.41
C ASP A 101 32.52 5.81 13.30
N ASP A 102 31.81 5.74 14.42
CA ASP A 102 31.96 6.68 15.51
C ASP A 102 33.18 6.22 16.31
N GLU A 103 34.37 6.67 15.89
CA GLU A 103 35.52 6.79 16.77
C GLU A 103 36.15 8.19 16.58
N CYS A 104 35.99 9.00 17.63
CA CYS A 104 36.93 9.97 18.21
C CYS A 104 37.31 11.27 17.49
#